data_AF-A0A1Q8IWB9-F1
#
_entry.id   AF-A0A1Q8IWB9-F1
#
_cell.length_a   1.000
_cell.length_b   1.000
_cell.length_c   1.000
_cell.angle_alpha   90.00
_cell.angle_beta   90.00
_cell.angle_gamma   90.00
#
_symmetry.space_group_name_H-M   'P 1'
#
loop_
_entity.id
_entity.type
_entity.pdbx_description
1 polymer ?
#
loop_
_entity_poly.entity_id
_entity_poly.type
_entity_poly.pdbx_seq_one_letter_code
_entity_poly.pdbx_strand_id
1 'polypeptide(L)'
;MVAVAQFGKRVPRLNVGIIGLGSRGLSVLERLITLSRHLRGREVRVCIFEPGELGTGAHGTCQPDYLLLNTIAGQLSMFPDTAAINAPDERTGPNLYEWCRDRGLRIGTDGLPCSAGGRPVEPTDFLPRRILGEYLSWFYSEIAKDLPSNLTLVFYRQPVVSVTRDAVNDGFVLRTSAGATEHADRVFLTVGHAARLRDRDTSDRTVVDPYPLPSALKNVGPNETVGVEGLGLAAMDVVAALTQGRGGRFERGADNAVRYQVSGREPHVVLFSRSGIPFRVRPVAATNTRRHRPIFIGAQTLGELRAHAPAGQLDFERDLLPLMRDEMRAAFYLACVTRDDERRAQAVADALAVAYSLGTVEGAFAALAARYGAYDPDEYLLTEVPESLSGADYVRWVRAFIEADLEEGRLGVPASPLKAALEVWRDLRDVLRAAVDHGGLTRSSRQVFYGRYAALVNRLVAGPQKERHEELLALMDAGIVEIVRVDGSGPVWRENTERFELASGQPGEKPVWLDRHIVARIAASGLDEPGRQPIASMADAGLLQPVDPEAALSGIAIDAGGHPLDAHGAPVGGLWILGPAVEGATYYNHYVPSGGAYSRALSDAHQAVWECLGLDRTQAAACGEAA
;
A
#
# COMPACT_ATOMS: atom_id res chain seq x y z
N MET A 1 -18.86 58.97 31.93
CA MET A 1 -18.36 57.58 31.73
C MET A 1 -18.89 57.08 30.40
N VAL A 2 -18.10 57.18 29.34
CA VAL A 2 -18.42 56.57 28.05
C VAL A 2 -17.95 55.12 28.13
N ALA A 3 -18.89 54.18 28.10
CA ALA A 3 -18.57 52.77 28.03
C ALA A 3 -17.94 52.49 26.66
N VAL A 4 -16.62 52.33 26.64
CA VAL A 4 -15.89 51.84 25.47
C VAL A 4 -16.28 50.38 25.30
N ALA A 5 -17.14 50.10 24.32
CA ALA A 5 -17.41 48.74 23.89
C ALA A 5 -16.09 48.12 23.42
N GLN A 6 -15.56 47.17 24.21
CA GLN A 6 -14.48 46.32 23.77
C GLN A 6 -15.02 45.42 22.66
N PHE A 7 -14.82 45.82 21.40
CA PHE A 7 -14.90 44.90 20.29
C PHE A 7 -13.78 43.86 20.48
N GLY A 8 -14.12 42.69 21.02
CA GLY A 8 -13.20 41.56 21.04
C GLY A 8 -12.65 41.35 19.63
N LYS A 9 -11.32 41.31 19.48
CA LYS A 9 -10.68 41.00 18.19
C LYS A 9 -11.29 39.69 17.67
N ARG A 10 -12.09 39.76 16.60
CA ARG A 10 -12.58 38.58 15.90
C ARG A 10 -11.35 37.81 15.43
N VAL A 11 -11.18 36.59 15.92
CA VAL A 11 -10.15 35.69 15.40
C VAL A 11 -10.56 35.37 13.96
N PRO A 12 -9.69 35.62 12.96
CA PRO A 12 -10.03 35.37 11.58
C PRO A 12 -10.33 33.89 11.36
N ARG A 13 -11.37 33.62 10.57
CA ARG A 13 -11.78 32.28 10.15
C ARG A 13 -10.61 31.59 9.45
N LEU A 14 -10.37 30.32 9.80
CA LEU A 14 -9.40 29.47 9.12
C LEU A 14 -10.06 28.76 7.94
N ASN A 15 -9.55 28.96 6.73
CA ASN A 15 -9.97 28.26 5.52
C ASN A 15 -8.99 27.13 5.21
N VAL A 16 -9.47 25.89 5.18
CA VAL A 16 -8.66 24.69 4.94
C VAL A 16 -9.13 24.03 3.64
N GLY A 17 -8.23 23.77 2.71
CA GLY A 17 -8.50 22.99 1.50
C GLY A 17 -8.08 21.53 1.67
N ILE A 18 -8.94 20.58 1.31
CA ILE A 18 -8.61 19.15 1.21
C ILE A 18 -8.78 18.73 -0.25
N ILE A 19 -7.69 18.29 -0.88
CA ILE A 19 -7.67 17.84 -2.28
C ILE A 19 -7.62 16.30 -2.31
N GLY A 20 -8.72 15.69 -2.73
CA GLY A 20 -8.97 14.26 -2.65
C GLY A 20 -9.57 13.87 -1.31
N LEU A 21 -10.69 13.13 -1.32
CA LEU A 21 -11.37 12.64 -0.11
C LEU A 21 -11.51 11.11 -0.15
N GLY A 22 -10.42 10.42 -0.53
CA GLY A 22 -10.24 9.00 -0.24
C GLY A 22 -9.87 8.76 1.23
N SER A 23 -9.38 7.56 1.56
CA SER A 23 -9.06 7.17 2.95
C SER A 23 -8.14 8.18 3.67
N ARG A 24 -7.08 8.68 3.02
CA ARG A 24 -6.17 9.68 3.63
C ARG A 24 -6.85 11.03 3.89
N GLY A 25 -7.58 11.56 2.91
CA GLY A 25 -8.33 12.81 3.08
C GLY A 25 -9.45 12.68 4.11
N LEU A 26 -10.05 11.50 4.21
CA LEU A 26 -11.07 11.18 5.20
C LEU A 26 -10.51 11.13 6.63
N SER A 27 -9.30 10.60 6.82
CA SER A 27 -8.58 10.73 8.11
C SER A 27 -8.33 12.19 8.48
N VAL A 28 -7.88 13.02 7.54
CA VAL A 28 -7.69 14.46 7.77
C VAL A 28 -9.00 15.15 8.16
N LEU A 29 -10.08 14.88 7.43
CA LEU A 29 -11.40 15.44 7.72
C LEU A 29 -11.90 15.04 9.12
N GLU A 30 -11.77 13.76 9.47
CA GLU A 30 -12.18 13.29 10.79
C GLU A 30 -11.38 13.97 11.90
N ARG A 31 -10.05 14.10 11.76
CA ARG A 31 -9.21 14.83 12.71
C ARG A 31 -9.61 16.31 12.81
N LEU A 32 -9.93 16.97 11.69
CA LEU A 32 -10.39 18.37 11.70
C LEU A 32 -11.71 18.52 12.48
N ILE A 33 -12.66 17.61 12.28
CA ILE A 33 -13.94 17.61 13.01
C ILE A 33 -13.71 17.42 14.50
N THR A 34 -12.86 16.47 14.88
CA THR A 34 -12.56 16.15 16.28
C THR A 34 -11.81 17.29 16.96
N LEU A 35 -10.70 17.76 16.39
CA LEU A 35 -9.81 18.72 17.04
C LEU A 35 -10.32 20.17 16.99
N SER A 36 -11.17 20.53 16.01
CA SER A 36 -11.72 21.90 15.93
C SER A 36 -12.64 22.24 17.11
N ARG A 37 -13.16 21.25 17.84
CA ARG A 37 -13.92 21.43 19.09
C ARG A 37 -13.13 22.14 20.19
N HIS A 38 -11.80 22.01 20.15
CA HIS A 38 -10.92 22.65 21.13
C HIS A 38 -10.56 24.10 20.77
N LEU A 39 -10.94 24.57 19.58
CA LEU A 39 -10.69 25.94 19.16
C LEU A 39 -11.66 26.92 19.82
N ARG A 40 -11.12 27.77 20.69
CA ARG A 40 -11.91 28.81 21.37
C ARG A 40 -12.15 29.99 20.44
N GLY A 41 -13.37 30.08 19.90
CA GLY A 41 -13.87 31.27 19.17
C GLY A 41 -13.33 31.45 17.75
N ARG A 42 -12.63 30.46 17.19
CA ARG A 42 -12.16 30.47 15.79
C ARG A 42 -13.06 29.58 14.94
N GLU A 43 -13.64 30.17 13.89
CA GLU A 43 -14.38 29.43 12.86
C GLU A 43 -13.40 28.72 11.91
N VAL A 44 -13.79 27.52 11.44
CA VAL A 44 -13.06 26.72 10.47
C VAL A 44 -13.98 26.43 9.28
N ARG A 45 -13.56 26.80 8.07
CA ARG A 45 -14.23 26.44 6.82
C ARG A 45 -13.36 25.44 6.08
N VAL A 46 -13.88 24.24 5.82
CA VAL A 46 -13.17 23.18 5.09
C VAL A 46 -13.76 23.06 3.69
N CYS A 47 -12.95 23.39 2.68
CA CYS A 47 -13.27 23.21 1.27
C CYS A 47 -12.72 21.85 0.80
N ILE A 48 -13.61 20.95 0.43
CA ILE A 48 -13.27 19.59 -0.01
C ILE A 48 -13.42 19.51 -1.52
N PHE A 49 -12.36 19.07 -2.20
CA PHE A 49 -12.32 18.87 -3.64
C PHE A 49 -12.20 17.37 -3.95
N GLU A 50 -13.30 16.76 -4.37
CA GLU A 50 -13.38 15.33 -4.67
C GLU A 50 -14.28 15.11 -5.89
N PRO A 51 -13.74 14.76 -7.08
CA PRO A 51 -14.56 14.54 -8.27
C PRO A 51 -15.48 13.32 -8.17
N GLY A 52 -15.14 12.32 -7.36
CA GLY A 52 -15.87 11.07 -7.19
C GLY A 52 -16.93 11.10 -6.09
N GLU A 53 -17.25 9.90 -5.61
CA GLU A 53 -18.06 9.73 -4.39
C GLU A 53 -17.20 10.09 -3.16
N LEU A 54 -17.79 10.78 -2.19
CA LEU A 54 -17.09 11.22 -1.00
C LEU A 54 -16.71 10.01 -0.13
N GLY A 55 -15.43 9.95 0.29
CA GLY A 55 -14.92 8.92 1.18
C GLY A 55 -14.38 7.68 0.47
N THR A 56 -14.90 7.31 -0.70
CA THR A 56 -14.61 6.00 -1.33
C THR A 56 -13.20 5.89 -1.89
N GLY A 57 -12.63 7.01 -2.38
CA GLY A 57 -11.35 7.03 -3.08
C GLY A 57 -11.31 6.01 -4.23
N ALA A 58 -10.26 5.18 -4.26
CA ALA A 58 -10.08 4.13 -5.28
C ALA A 58 -11.01 2.91 -5.12
N HIS A 59 -11.79 2.84 -4.04
CA HIS A 59 -12.67 1.71 -3.72
C HIS A 59 -14.12 2.05 -4.06
N GLY A 60 -14.44 2.16 -5.36
CA GLY A 60 -15.80 2.51 -5.79
C GLY A 60 -16.85 1.50 -5.36
N THR A 61 -18.03 1.97 -4.95
CA THR A 61 -19.18 1.17 -4.46
C THR A 61 -19.80 0.25 -5.52
N CYS A 62 -19.55 0.52 -6.80
CA CYS A 62 -20.02 -0.29 -7.92
C CYS A 62 -18.96 -1.26 -8.48
N GLN A 63 -17.82 -1.44 -7.81
CA GLN A 63 -16.81 -2.40 -8.27
C GLN A 63 -17.34 -3.84 -8.20
N PRO A 64 -16.99 -4.71 -9.17
CA PRO A 64 -17.40 -6.11 -9.14
C PRO A 64 -16.88 -6.86 -7.92
N ASP A 65 -17.63 -7.87 -7.47
CA ASP A 65 -17.30 -8.66 -6.28
C ASP A 65 -16.01 -9.47 -6.41
N TYR A 66 -15.62 -9.82 -7.62
CA TYR A 66 -14.35 -10.49 -7.87
C TYR A 66 -13.15 -9.56 -7.68
N LEU A 67 -13.29 -8.27 -7.37
CA LEU A 67 -12.15 -7.42 -7.01
C LEU A 67 -12.03 -7.37 -5.49
N LEU A 68 -11.17 -8.24 -4.96
CA LEU A 68 -10.99 -8.42 -3.52
C LEU A 68 -9.92 -7.49 -2.94
N LEU A 69 -10.04 -7.23 -1.65
CA LEU A 69 -9.00 -6.59 -0.83
C LEU A 69 -7.84 -7.58 -0.61
N ASN A 70 -6.63 -7.07 -0.45
CA ASN A 70 -5.45 -7.85 -0.07
C ASN A 70 -5.13 -7.76 1.44
N THR A 71 -6.05 -7.18 2.22
CA THR A 71 -5.99 -7.05 3.67
C THR A 71 -7.29 -7.60 4.24
N ILE A 72 -7.18 -8.37 5.32
CA ILE A 72 -8.33 -8.99 5.97
C ILE A 72 -9.23 -7.95 6.63
N ALA A 73 -10.54 -8.22 6.68
CA ALA A 73 -11.54 -7.28 7.14
C ALA A 73 -11.31 -6.76 8.57
N GLY A 74 -10.84 -7.62 9.48
CA GLY A 74 -10.57 -7.26 10.88
C GLY A 74 -9.40 -6.29 11.07
N GLN A 75 -8.56 -6.09 10.05
CA GLN A 75 -7.40 -5.19 10.10
C GLN A 75 -7.68 -3.81 9.51
N LEU A 76 -8.87 -3.55 8.97
CA LEU A 76 -9.21 -2.29 8.31
C LEU A 76 -10.16 -1.47 9.19
N SER A 77 -9.76 -0.25 9.54
CA SER A 77 -10.59 0.67 10.31
C SER A 77 -10.22 2.11 10.03
N MET A 78 -11.22 2.98 9.93
CA MET A 78 -11.03 4.43 9.87
C MET A 78 -11.04 5.10 11.26
N PHE A 79 -11.44 4.38 12.31
CA PHE A 79 -11.46 4.92 13.66
C PHE A 79 -10.05 4.87 14.29
N PRO A 80 -9.61 5.96 14.95
CA PRO A 80 -8.39 5.99 15.76
C PRO A 80 -8.29 4.82 16.72
N ASP A 81 -7.18 4.11 16.65
CA ASP A 81 -6.76 3.18 17.70
C ASP A 81 -5.87 3.93 18.70
N THR A 82 -6.00 3.58 19.98
CA THR A 82 -5.10 4.08 21.06
C THR A 82 -3.62 3.91 20.74
N ALA A 83 -3.24 2.85 20.02
CA ALA A 83 -1.87 2.62 19.59
C ALA A 83 -1.39 3.67 18.58
N ALA A 84 -2.29 4.21 17.74
CA ALA A 84 -1.97 5.23 16.76
C ALA A 84 -2.10 6.65 17.35
N ILE A 85 -3.15 6.88 18.14
CA ILE A 85 -3.50 8.18 18.72
C ILE A 85 -3.98 7.93 20.15
N ASN A 86 -3.17 8.36 21.12
CA ASN A 86 -3.44 8.20 22.54
C ASN A 86 -3.90 9.53 23.14
N ALA A 87 -5.08 9.99 22.74
CA ALA A 87 -5.69 11.22 23.22
C ALA A 87 -7.03 10.95 23.92
N PRO A 88 -7.43 11.79 24.91
CA PRO A 88 -8.76 11.72 25.49
C PRO A 88 -9.82 12.11 24.44
N ASP A 89 -11.03 11.59 24.58
CA ASP A 89 -12.21 11.92 23.76
C ASP A 89 -12.11 11.54 22.27
N GLU A 90 -11.33 10.50 21.96
CA GLU A 90 -11.20 9.97 20.61
C GLU A 90 -12.47 9.25 20.11
N ARG A 91 -12.78 9.44 18.83
CA ARG A 91 -13.94 8.79 18.20
C ARG A 91 -13.68 7.29 18.09
N THR A 92 -14.57 6.49 18.65
CA THR A 92 -14.56 5.03 18.51
C THR A 92 -15.65 4.57 17.54
N GLY A 93 -15.47 3.38 16.99
CA GLY A 93 -16.46 2.76 16.12
C GLY A 93 -15.95 1.45 15.51
N PRO A 94 -16.80 0.75 14.75
CA PRO A 94 -16.50 -0.58 14.25
C PRO A 94 -15.40 -0.54 13.17
N ASN A 95 -14.53 -1.55 13.20
CA ASN A 95 -13.71 -1.90 12.05
C ASN A 95 -14.59 -2.46 10.89
N LEU A 96 -14.01 -2.69 9.72
CA LEU A 96 -14.75 -3.16 8.54
C LEU A 96 -15.49 -4.48 8.81
N TYR A 97 -14.85 -5.43 9.50
CA TYR A 97 -15.46 -6.72 9.85
C TYR A 97 -16.68 -6.53 10.75
N GLU A 98 -16.54 -5.79 11.85
CA GLU A 98 -17.61 -5.55 12.82
C GLU A 98 -18.80 -4.87 12.14
N TRP A 99 -18.51 -3.88 11.29
CA TRP A 99 -19.52 -3.18 10.51
C TRP A 99 -20.26 -4.11 9.52
N CYS A 100 -19.55 -5.02 8.87
CA CYS A 100 -20.17 -6.02 7.98
C CYS A 100 -21.01 -7.03 8.75
N ARG A 101 -20.50 -7.50 9.90
CA ARG A 101 -21.18 -8.46 10.78
C ARG A 101 -22.50 -7.88 11.30
N ASP A 102 -22.49 -6.63 11.77
CA ASP A 102 -23.66 -5.97 12.34
C ASP A 102 -24.75 -5.72 11.28
N ARG A 103 -24.37 -5.67 10.00
CA ARG A 103 -25.27 -5.61 8.85
C ARG A 103 -25.72 -6.98 8.34
N GLY A 104 -25.26 -8.06 8.96
CA GLY A 104 -25.62 -9.42 8.59
C GLY A 104 -25.01 -9.90 7.27
N LEU A 105 -23.86 -9.36 6.85
CA LEU A 105 -23.18 -9.80 5.64
C LEU A 105 -22.86 -11.31 5.72
N ARG A 106 -23.16 -12.03 4.64
CA ARG A 106 -22.92 -13.48 4.52
C ARG A 106 -22.00 -13.77 3.35
N ILE A 107 -21.12 -14.76 3.54
CA ILE A 107 -20.12 -15.19 2.56
C ILE A 107 -20.50 -16.58 2.03
N GLY A 108 -20.59 -16.70 0.72
CA GLY A 108 -20.89 -17.93 0.00
C GLY A 108 -19.72 -18.91 0.02
N THR A 109 -19.93 -20.09 -0.56
CA THR A 109 -18.89 -21.13 -0.70
C THR A 109 -17.78 -20.74 -1.67
N ASP A 110 -18.05 -19.76 -2.54
CA ASP A 110 -17.10 -19.13 -3.45
C ASP A 110 -16.27 -18.01 -2.80
N GLY A 111 -16.50 -17.73 -1.51
CA GLY A 111 -15.82 -16.66 -0.78
C GLY A 111 -16.35 -15.26 -1.09
N LEU A 112 -17.44 -15.13 -1.85
CA LEU A 112 -18.05 -13.84 -2.20
C LEU A 112 -19.31 -13.55 -1.38
N PRO A 113 -19.74 -12.27 -1.28
CA PRO A 113 -21.00 -11.92 -0.63
C PRO A 113 -22.20 -12.62 -1.27
N CYS A 114 -23.14 -13.11 -0.45
CA CYS A 114 -24.37 -13.74 -0.91
C CYS A 114 -25.60 -13.23 -0.17
N SER A 115 -26.75 -13.24 -0.84
CA SER A 115 -28.03 -12.74 -0.29
C SER A 115 -28.82 -13.81 0.48
N ALA A 116 -28.58 -15.09 0.20
CA ALA A 116 -29.22 -16.21 0.87
C ALA A 116 -28.23 -17.37 1.00
N GLY A 117 -28.25 -18.05 2.15
CA GLY A 117 -27.25 -19.06 2.48
C GLY A 117 -25.91 -18.47 2.93
N GLY A 118 -24.83 -19.25 2.85
CA GLY A 118 -23.49 -18.84 3.24
C GLY A 118 -23.23 -18.82 4.76
N ARG A 119 -21.97 -18.63 5.15
CA ARG A 119 -21.57 -18.42 6.55
C ARG A 119 -21.53 -16.93 6.91
N PRO A 120 -21.61 -16.55 8.19
CA PRO A 120 -21.30 -15.18 8.61
C PRO A 120 -19.91 -14.75 8.12
N VAL A 121 -19.77 -13.45 7.85
CA VAL A 121 -18.44 -12.85 7.64
C VAL A 121 -17.54 -13.09 8.85
N GLU A 122 -16.27 -13.33 8.59
CA GLU A 122 -15.22 -13.56 9.57
C GLU A 122 -14.16 -12.44 9.50
N PRO A 123 -13.45 -12.15 10.60
CA PRO A 123 -12.43 -11.10 10.62
C PRO A 123 -11.27 -11.36 9.67
N THR A 124 -11.07 -12.61 9.26
CA THR A 124 -9.99 -13.07 8.37
C THR A 124 -10.39 -13.08 6.90
N ASP A 125 -11.63 -12.69 6.57
CA ASP A 125 -12.10 -12.65 5.20
C ASP A 125 -11.46 -11.51 4.41
N PHE A 126 -11.09 -11.81 3.16
CA PHE A 126 -10.74 -10.82 2.15
C PHE A 126 -12.02 -10.41 1.42
N LEU A 127 -12.57 -9.26 1.78
CA LEU A 127 -13.85 -8.79 1.24
C LEU A 127 -13.68 -8.06 -0.11
N PRO A 128 -14.73 -7.98 -0.93
CA PRO A 128 -14.72 -7.14 -2.12
C PRO A 128 -14.42 -5.68 -1.83
N ARG A 129 -13.67 -5.03 -2.72
CA ARG A 129 -13.30 -3.61 -2.61
C ARG A 129 -14.52 -2.69 -2.55
N ARG A 130 -15.62 -3.05 -3.22
CA ARG A 130 -16.86 -2.26 -3.11
C ARG A 130 -17.39 -2.18 -1.68
N ILE A 131 -17.22 -3.23 -0.87
CA ILE A 131 -17.66 -3.23 0.53
C ILE A 131 -16.80 -2.26 1.36
N LEU A 132 -15.49 -2.20 1.11
CA LEU A 132 -14.67 -1.16 1.70
C LEU A 132 -15.12 0.23 1.26
N GLY A 133 -15.47 0.41 -0.02
CA GLY A 133 -16.08 1.64 -0.52
C GLY A 133 -17.33 2.05 0.25
N GLU A 134 -18.26 1.12 0.44
CA GLU A 134 -19.49 1.32 1.22
C GLU A 134 -19.18 1.68 2.69
N TYR A 135 -18.18 1.05 3.30
CA TYR A 135 -17.72 1.38 4.66
C TYR A 135 -17.12 2.78 4.74
N LEU A 136 -16.29 3.19 3.78
CA LEU A 136 -15.68 4.52 3.77
C LEU A 136 -16.73 5.63 3.53
N SER A 137 -17.67 5.41 2.62
CA SER A 137 -18.80 6.32 2.37
C SER A 137 -19.73 6.43 3.59
N TRP A 138 -19.98 5.31 4.27
CA TRP A 138 -20.67 5.29 5.56
C TRP A 138 -19.90 6.08 6.63
N PHE A 139 -18.59 5.86 6.78
CA PHE A 139 -17.77 6.55 7.78
C PHE A 139 -17.79 8.07 7.55
N TYR A 140 -17.65 8.52 6.31
CA TYR A 140 -17.84 9.94 5.95
C TYR A 140 -19.20 10.46 6.43
N SER A 141 -20.27 9.72 6.16
CA SER A 141 -21.63 10.10 6.56
C SER A 141 -21.79 10.16 8.07
N GLU A 142 -21.12 9.28 8.83
CA GLU A 142 -21.15 9.30 10.29
C GLU A 142 -20.44 10.52 10.87
N ILE A 143 -19.21 10.82 10.42
CA ILE A 143 -18.47 11.97 10.96
C ILE A 143 -19.10 13.30 10.56
N ALA A 144 -19.74 13.38 9.39
CA ALA A 144 -20.42 14.58 8.91
C ALA A 144 -21.72 14.90 9.67
N LYS A 145 -22.29 13.94 10.42
CA LYS A 145 -23.44 14.20 11.32
C LYS A 145 -23.05 14.94 12.60
N ASP A 146 -21.77 14.92 12.94
CA ASP A 146 -21.24 15.33 14.25
C ASP A 146 -20.28 16.53 14.11
N LEU A 147 -20.65 17.49 13.25
CA LEU A 147 -19.88 18.71 13.04
C LEU A 147 -19.98 19.64 14.26
N PRO A 148 -18.86 20.17 14.78
CA PRO A 148 -18.91 21.18 15.82
C PRO A 148 -19.43 22.52 15.27
N SER A 149 -20.01 23.34 16.14
CA SER A 149 -20.69 24.59 15.76
C SER A 149 -19.77 25.63 15.09
N ASN A 150 -18.45 25.49 15.25
CA ASN A 150 -17.45 26.36 14.65
C ASN A 150 -16.88 25.84 13.32
N LEU A 151 -17.34 24.69 12.80
CA LEU A 151 -16.83 24.10 11.57
C LEU A 151 -17.91 24.01 10.48
N THR A 152 -17.58 24.43 9.26
CA THR A 152 -18.45 24.33 8.09
C THR A 152 -17.73 23.61 6.95
N LEU A 153 -18.45 22.70 6.27
CA LEU A 153 -17.96 21.99 5.09
C LEU A 153 -18.50 22.62 3.80
N VAL A 154 -17.65 22.75 2.79
CA VAL A 154 -18.00 23.17 1.42
C VAL A 154 -17.43 22.16 0.44
N PHE A 155 -18.24 21.71 -0.52
CA PHE A 155 -17.87 20.62 -1.42
C PHE A 155 -17.78 21.09 -2.87
N TYR A 156 -16.69 20.68 -3.53
CA TYR A 156 -16.45 20.83 -4.96
C TYR A 156 -16.31 19.43 -5.56
N ARG A 157 -17.33 18.99 -6.30
CA ARG A 157 -17.29 17.72 -7.04
C ARG A 157 -16.49 17.83 -8.34
N GLN A 158 -15.26 18.29 -8.22
CA GLN A 158 -14.43 18.71 -9.35
C GLN A 158 -12.94 18.45 -9.03
N PRO A 159 -12.14 18.03 -10.03
CA PRO A 159 -10.68 17.97 -9.89
C PRO A 159 -10.09 19.37 -9.66
N VAL A 160 -9.09 19.47 -8.77
CA VAL A 160 -8.21 20.65 -8.69
C VAL A 160 -7.16 20.53 -9.78
N VAL A 161 -7.04 21.58 -10.59
CA VAL A 161 -6.09 21.64 -11.71
C VAL A 161 -4.92 22.57 -11.47
N SER A 162 -5.00 23.44 -10.46
CA SER A 162 -3.91 24.34 -10.10
C SER A 162 -3.93 24.69 -8.61
N VAL A 163 -2.75 24.72 -8.01
CA VAL A 163 -2.51 25.26 -6.65
C VAL A 163 -1.28 26.17 -6.70
N THR A 164 -1.45 27.42 -6.29
CA THR A 164 -0.36 28.43 -6.24
C THR A 164 -0.36 29.14 -4.89
N ARG A 165 0.76 29.76 -4.50
CA ARG A 165 0.77 30.65 -3.32
C ARG A 165 -0.09 31.89 -3.57
N ASP A 166 -0.80 32.31 -2.55
CA ASP A 166 -1.43 33.63 -2.47
C ASP A 166 -0.40 34.62 -1.92
N ALA A 167 0.16 35.46 -2.80
CA ALA A 167 1.18 36.44 -2.45
C ALA A 167 0.67 37.56 -1.52
N VAL A 168 -0.66 37.71 -1.37
CA VAL A 168 -1.27 38.78 -0.57
C VAL A 168 -1.66 38.29 0.83
N ASN A 169 -2.17 37.07 0.94
CA ASN A 169 -2.78 36.56 2.18
C ASN A 169 -2.00 35.45 2.90
N ASP A 170 -0.76 35.17 2.49
CA ASP A 170 0.09 34.11 3.06
C ASP A 170 -0.65 32.75 3.13
N GLY A 171 -1.20 32.35 1.98
CA GLY A 171 -2.01 31.14 1.81
C GLY A 171 -1.88 30.56 0.41
N PHE A 172 -2.95 29.95 -0.09
CA PHE A 172 -3.00 29.25 -1.37
C PHE A 172 -4.26 29.58 -2.15
N VAL A 173 -4.11 29.60 -3.48
CA VAL A 173 -5.22 29.71 -4.43
C VAL A 173 -5.39 28.36 -5.12
N LEU A 174 -6.57 27.76 -4.97
CA LEU A 174 -6.93 26.48 -5.59
C LEU A 174 -7.89 26.73 -6.73
N ARG A 175 -7.58 26.22 -7.92
CA ARG A 175 -8.46 26.32 -9.10
C ARG A 175 -8.91 24.94 -9.55
N THR A 176 -10.21 24.80 -9.78
CA THR A 176 -10.84 23.58 -10.28
C THR A 176 -10.88 23.54 -11.80
N SER A 177 -11.07 22.34 -12.37
CA SER A 177 -11.20 22.16 -13.82
C SER A 177 -12.39 22.92 -14.43
N ALA A 178 -13.44 23.21 -13.65
CA ALA A 178 -14.61 23.97 -14.11
C ALA A 178 -14.48 25.49 -13.84
N GLY A 179 -13.33 25.94 -13.34
CA GLY A 179 -13.02 27.36 -13.17
C GLY A 179 -13.41 27.98 -11.82
N ALA A 180 -13.95 27.21 -10.87
CA ALA A 180 -14.10 27.70 -9.49
C ALA A 180 -12.72 27.91 -8.85
N THR A 181 -12.59 29.01 -8.10
CA THR A 181 -11.36 29.42 -7.43
C THR A 181 -11.65 29.63 -5.94
N GLU A 182 -10.83 29.05 -5.07
CA GLU A 182 -10.93 29.20 -3.62
C GLU A 182 -9.59 29.62 -3.02
N HIS A 183 -9.66 30.52 -2.04
CA HIS A 183 -8.50 30.87 -1.20
C HIS A 183 -8.53 30.01 0.05
N ALA A 184 -7.40 29.36 0.35
CA ALA A 184 -7.22 28.56 1.55
C ALA A 184 -5.97 29.02 2.30
N ASP A 185 -6.08 29.14 3.62
CA ASP A 185 -4.92 29.43 4.47
C ASP A 185 -4.02 28.18 4.57
N ARG A 186 -4.64 26.99 4.51
CA ARG A 186 -3.99 25.69 4.71
C ARG A 186 -4.50 24.68 3.69
N VAL A 187 -3.63 23.79 3.21
CA VAL A 187 -3.98 22.81 2.17
C VAL A 187 -3.44 21.42 2.51
N PHE A 188 -4.29 20.40 2.37
CA PHE A 188 -3.92 19.00 2.41
C PHE A 188 -4.07 18.39 1.01
N LEU A 189 -2.99 17.81 0.49
CA LEU A 189 -2.99 17.05 -0.76
C LEU A 189 -3.02 15.55 -0.45
N THR A 190 -4.13 14.89 -0.77
CA THR A 190 -4.40 13.48 -0.45
C THR A 190 -4.97 12.72 -1.66
N VAL A 191 -4.42 12.97 -2.84
CA VAL A 191 -4.93 12.50 -4.15
C VAL A 191 -4.69 11.01 -4.45
N GLY A 192 -4.08 10.26 -3.52
CA GLY A 192 -3.89 8.81 -3.64
C GLY A 192 -2.92 8.42 -4.75
N HIS A 193 -3.19 7.28 -5.38
CA HIS A 193 -2.40 6.81 -6.52
C HIS A 193 -2.77 7.56 -7.78
N ALA A 194 -1.77 8.03 -8.51
CA ALA A 194 -2.00 8.71 -9.78
C ALA A 194 -2.10 7.72 -10.95
N ALA A 195 -3.03 7.98 -11.86
CA ALA A 195 -3.20 7.23 -13.11
C ALA A 195 -2.02 7.46 -14.07
N ARG A 196 -1.63 6.45 -14.86
CA ARG A 196 -0.64 6.62 -15.94
C ARG A 196 -1.22 7.48 -17.05
N LEU A 197 -0.47 8.49 -17.48
CA LEU A 197 -0.86 9.24 -18.67
C LEU A 197 -0.49 8.43 -19.91
N ARG A 198 -1.37 8.49 -20.92
CA ARG A 198 -1.11 7.82 -22.19
C ARG A 198 -0.29 8.75 -23.08
N ASP A 199 0.89 8.30 -23.49
CA ASP A 199 1.68 9.01 -24.50
C ASP A 199 1.00 8.96 -25.86
N ARG A 200 1.20 10.00 -26.68
CA ARG A 200 0.61 10.10 -28.03
C ARG A 200 1.02 8.96 -28.94
N ASP A 201 2.24 8.44 -28.77
CA ASP A 201 2.81 7.37 -29.58
C ASP A 201 2.42 5.97 -29.07
N THR A 202 1.69 5.87 -27.96
CA THR A 202 1.23 4.59 -27.43
C THR A 202 0.12 4.02 -28.32
N SER A 203 0.27 2.78 -28.78
CA SER A 203 -0.73 2.06 -29.57
C SER A 203 -2.10 1.99 -28.88
N ASP A 204 -3.19 2.08 -29.65
CA ASP A 204 -4.58 1.88 -29.14
C ASP A 204 -4.83 0.46 -28.59
N ARG A 205 -3.92 -0.47 -28.88
CA ARG A 205 -3.95 -1.84 -28.35
C ARG A 205 -3.20 -1.99 -27.02
N THR A 206 -2.62 -0.91 -26.51
CA THR A 206 -1.98 -0.86 -25.18
C THR A 206 -2.93 -0.24 -24.16
N VAL A 207 -3.17 -0.96 -23.06
CA VAL A 207 -3.85 -0.44 -21.87
C VAL A 207 -2.78 -0.02 -20.87
N VAL A 208 -2.50 1.28 -20.79
CA VAL A 208 -1.46 1.84 -19.90
C VAL A 208 -1.88 1.89 -18.43
N ASP A 209 -3.18 2.02 -18.17
CA ASP A 209 -3.76 1.95 -16.83
C ASP A 209 -4.90 0.93 -16.84
N PRO A 210 -4.81 -0.15 -16.06
CA PRO A 210 -5.83 -1.19 -16.04
C PRO A 210 -7.10 -0.76 -15.29
N TYR A 211 -7.08 0.37 -14.58
CA TYR A 211 -8.23 0.86 -13.81
C TYR A 211 -8.94 2.03 -14.51
N PRO A 212 -10.27 2.18 -14.32
CA PRO A 212 -11.16 1.33 -13.54
C PRO A 212 -11.52 0.02 -14.27
N LEU A 213 -11.53 -1.10 -13.52
CA LEU A 213 -11.98 -2.41 -13.98
C LEU A 213 -13.49 -2.59 -13.74
N PRO A 214 -14.21 -3.29 -14.64
CA PRO A 214 -13.73 -3.93 -15.87
C PRO A 214 -13.68 -3.00 -17.09
N SER A 215 -14.13 -1.75 -16.95
CA SER A 215 -14.33 -0.83 -18.09
C SER A 215 -13.10 -0.57 -18.94
N ALA A 216 -11.90 -0.51 -18.33
CA ALA A 216 -10.64 -0.34 -19.05
C ALA A 216 -10.36 -1.48 -20.04
N LEU A 217 -10.88 -2.68 -19.77
CA LEU A 217 -10.64 -3.89 -20.55
C LEU A 217 -11.80 -4.26 -21.49
N LYS A 218 -12.80 -3.38 -21.63
CA LYS A 218 -14.02 -3.68 -22.42
C LYS A 218 -13.74 -4.03 -23.88
N ASN A 219 -12.67 -3.48 -24.45
CA ASN A 219 -12.29 -3.67 -25.85
C ASN A 219 -11.47 -4.94 -26.10
N VAL A 220 -11.11 -5.69 -25.04
CA VAL A 220 -10.47 -7.00 -25.18
C VAL A 220 -11.51 -8.00 -25.67
N GLY A 221 -11.23 -8.62 -26.81
CA GLY A 221 -12.08 -9.59 -27.49
C GLY A 221 -11.85 -11.03 -27.01
N PRO A 222 -12.84 -11.93 -27.19
CA PRO A 222 -12.65 -13.35 -26.94
C PRO A 222 -11.60 -13.93 -27.91
N ASN A 223 -10.76 -14.86 -27.42
CA ASN A 223 -9.67 -15.50 -28.17
C ASN A 223 -8.48 -14.60 -28.59
N GLU A 224 -8.46 -13.31 -28.22
CA GLU A 224 -7.24 -12.50 -28.40
C GLU A 224 -6.12 -13.03 -27.48
N THR A 225 -4.87 -12.95 -27.94
CA THR A 225 -3.70 -13.19 -27.08
C THR A 225 -3.30 -11.88 -26.40
N VAL A 226 -3.45 -11.82 -25.08
CA VAL A 226 -3.29 -10.60 -24.28
C VAL A 226 -2.07 -10.75 -23.38
N GLY A 227 -1.06 -9.91 -23.61
CA GLY A 227 0.08 -9.82 -22.70
C GLY A 227 -0.23 -8.96 -21.50
N VAL A 228 -0.09 -9.51 -20.30
CA VAL A 228 -0.30 -8.81 -19.03
C VAL A 228 1.06 -8.64 -18.34
N GLU A 229 1.53 -7.40 -18.29
CA GLU A 229 2.82 -7.05 -17.70
C GLU A 229 2.69 -6.85 -16.19
N GLY A 230 3.03 -7.88 -15.43
CA GLY A 230 3.03 -7.91 -13.98
C GLY A 230 2.69 -9.30 -13.45
N LEU A 231 3.19 -9.60 -12.23
CA LEU A 231 2.83 -10.81 -11.47
C LEU A 231 2.32 -10.48 -10.06
N GLY A 232 1.97 -9.21 -9.82
CA GLY A 232 1.47 -8.72 -8.53
C GLY A 232 -0.04 -8.52 -8.50
N LEU A 233 -0.52 -7.81 -7.48
CA LEU A 233 -1.96 -7.62 -7.21
C LEU A 233 -2.75 -7.08 -8.40
N ALA A 234 -2.25 -6.05 -9.09
CA ALA A 234 -2.93 -5.47 -10.25
C ALA A 234 -3.03 -6.46 -11.43
N ALA A 235 -2.04 -7.35 -11.60
CA ALA A 235 -2.11 -8.41 -12.60
C ALA A 235 -3.17 -9.45 -12.25
N MET A 236 -3.29 -9.81 -10.96
CA MET A 236 -4.35 -10.71 -10.49
C MET A 236 -5.74 -10.11 -10.72
N ASP A 237 -5.92 -8.81 -10.53
CA ASP A 237 -7.19 -8.13 -10.81
C ASP A 237 -7.52 -8.12 -12.32
N VAL A 238 -6.52 -7.88 -13.17
CA VAL A 238 -6.68 -7.96 -14.64
C VAL A 238 -7.06 -9.37 -15.06
N VAL A 239 -6.38 -10.39 -14.53
CA VAL A 239 -6.71 -11.81 -14.79
C VAL A 239 -8.14 -12.11 -14.35
N ALA A 240 -8.54 -11.72 -13.14
CA ALA A 240 -9.92 -11.90 -12.66
C ALA A 240 -10.95 -11.20 -13.56
N ALA A 241 -10.67 -9.98 -14.04
CA ALA A 241 -11.55 -9.25 -14.94
C ALA A 241 -11.66 -9.88 -16.33
N LEU A 242 -10.59 -10.50 -16.84
CA LEU A 242 -10.56 -11.20 -18.13
C LEU A 242 -11.13 -12.63 -18.08
N THR A 243 -11.34 -13.18 -16.88
CA THR A 243 -11.80 -14.57 -16.66
C THR A 243 -13.17 -14.59 -15.99
N GLN A 244 -13.22 -14.47 -14.66
CA GLN A 244 -14.46 -14.41 -13.89
C GLN A 244 -15.35 -13.23 -14.31
N GLY A 245 -14.74 -12.07 -14.60
CA GLY A 245 -15.44 -10.89 -15.15
C GLY A 245 -16.02 -11.11 -16.55
N ARG A 246 -15.60 -12.17 -17.25
CA ARG A 246 -16.16 -12.63 -18.52
C ARG A 246 -17.10 -13.82 -18.35
N GLY A 247 -17.42 -14.21 -17.12
CA GLY A 247 -18.44 -15.20 -16.77
C GLY A 247 -17.92 -16.62 -16.60
N GLY A 248 -16.61 -16.83 -16.61
CA GLY A 248 -16.06 -18.10 -16.16
C GLY A 248 -16.23 -18.27 -14.65
N ARG A 249 -16.12 -19.52 -14.19
CA ARG A 249 -16.41 -19.88 -12.79
C ARG A 249 -15.34 -20.78 -12.22
N PHE A 250 -14.99 -20.55 -10.96
CA PHE A 250 -14.14 -21.44 -10.19
C PHE A 250 -15.02 -22.38 -9.37
N GLU A 251 -14.75 -23.67 -9.46
CA GLU A 251 -15.43 -24.70 -8.68
C GLU A 251 -14.42 -25.41 -7.80
N ARG A 252 -14.72 -25.51 -6.51
CA ARG A 252 -13.92 -26.30 -5.57
C ARG A 252 -14.49 -27.72 -5.49
N GLY A 253 -13.66 -28.70 -5.83
CA GLY A 253 -13.99 -30.11 -5.74
C GLY A 253 -13.94 -30.63 -4.29
N ALA A 254 -14.42 -31.86 -4.08
CA ALA A 254 -14.36 -32.54 -2.78
C ALA A 254 -12.91 -32.84 -2.31
N ASP A 255 -11.96 -32.84 -3.26
CA ASP A 255 -10.51 -32.93 -3.06
C ASP A 255 -9.87 -31.59 -2.67
N ASN A 256 -10.68 -30.54 -2.44
CA ASN A 256 -10.26 -29.15 -2.27
C ASN A 256 -9.55 -28.52 -3.48
N ALA A 257 -9.43 -29.23 -4.60
CA ALA A 257 -8.84 -28.70 -5.82
C ALA A 257 -9.78 -27.68 -6.46
N VAL A 258 -9.22 -26.57 -6.94
CA VAL A 258 -9.98 -25.55 -7.67
C VAL A 258 -9.88 -25.86 -9.16
N ARG A 259 -11.02 -25.90 -9.84
CA ARG A 259 -11.12 -26.12 -11.29
C ARG A 259 -11.82 -24.94 -11.94
N TYR A 260 -11.37 -24.56 -13.12
CA TYR A 260 -11.97 -23.46 -13.87
C TYR A 260 -12.94 -23.97 -14.94
N GLN A 261 -14.16 -23.43 -14.94
CA GLN A 261 -15.13 -23.60 -16.01
C GLN A 261 -15.06 -22.40 -16.95
N VAL A 262 -14.61 -22.66 -18.18
CA VAL A 262 -14.55 -21.66 -19.25
C VAL A 262 -15.95 -21.19 -19.65
N SER A 263 -16.08 -19.90 -19.96
CA SER A 263 -17.30 -19.30 -20.48
C SER A 263 -17.30 -19.16 -22.01
N GLY A 264 -16.13 -19.29 -22.65
CA GLY A 264 -15.93 -19.05 -24.08
C GLY A 264 -15.76 -17.57 -24.42
N ARG A 265 -15.67 -16.70 -23.42
CA ARG A 265 -15.47 -15.24 -23.58
C ARG A 265 -14.11 -14.77 -23.10
N GLU A 266 -13.30 -15.68 -22.60
CA GLU A 266 -11.94 -15.42 -22.16
C GLU A 266 -11.01 -15.14 -23.35
N PRO A 267 -10.03 -14.23 -23.22
CA PRO A 267 -8.85 -14.22 -24.06
C PRO A 267 -7.85 -15.29 -23.62
N HIS A 268 -6.81 -15.53 -24.42
CA HIS A 268 -5.60 -16.23 -23.97
C HIS A 268 -4.67 -15.22 -23.29
N VAL A 269 -4.32 -15.45 -22.02
CA VAL A 269 -3.57 -14.49 -21.20
C VAL A 269 -2.12 -14.94 -21.05
N VAL A 270 -1.18 -14.09 -21.46
CA VAL A 270 0.27 -14.30 -21.28
C VAL A 270 0.77 -13.34 -20.21
N LEU A 271 1.04 -13.87 -19.01
CA LEU A 271 1.61 -13.12 -17.90
C LEU A 271 3.14 -13.09 -18.00
N PHE A 272 3.72 -11.92 -17.74
CA PHE A 272 5.18 -11.77 -17.70
C PHE A 272 5.58 -10.62 -16.77
N SER A 273 6.83 -10.61 -16.30
CA SER A 273 7.40 -9.47 -15.58
C SER A 273 8.91 -9.44 -15.73
N ARG A 274 9.52 -8.27 -15.52
CA ARG A 274 10.99 -8.10 -15.60
C ARG A 274 11.74 -9.06 -14.67
N SER A 275 11.27 -9.25 -13.44
CA SER A 275 11.93 -10.15 -12.49
C SER A 275 11.63 -11.62 -12.75
N GLY A 276 10.51 -11.96 -13.42
CA GLY A 276 10.03 -13.34 -13.57
C GLY A 276 9.54 -14.03 -12.28
N ILE A 277 9.65 -13.37 -11.11
CA ILE A 277 9.27 -13.94 -9.81
C ILE A 277 7.82 -13.52 -9.43
N PRO A 278 6.91 -14.47 -9.15
CA PRO A 278 5.58 -14.18 -8.62
C PRO A 278 5.60 -13.58 -7.21
N PHE A 279 4.52 -12.91 -6.82
CA PHE A 279 4.29 -12.56 -5.42
C PHE A 279 4.01 -13.83 -4.59
N ARG A 280 4.21 -13.78 -3.29
CA ARG A 280 3.80 -14.83 -2.34
C ARG A 280 2.41 -14.53 -1.78
N VAL A 281 1.62 -15.57 -1.50
CA VAL A 281 0.30 -15.40 -0.89
C VAL A 281 0.40 -14.96 0.56
N ARG A 282 -0.61 -14.21 0.99
CA ARG A 282 -0.81 -13.93 2.41
C ARG A 282 -1.07 -15.24 3.16
N PRO A 283 -0.38 -15.48 4.29
CA PRO A 283 -0.65 -16.63 5.11
C PRO A 283 -2.07 -16.54 5.69
N VAL A 284 -2.71 -17.69 5.89
CA VAL A 284 -3.96 -17.76 6.67
C VAL A 284 -3.67 -17.18 8.05
N ALA A 285 -4.34 -16.08 8.37
CA ALA A 285 -4.20 -15.42 9.65
C ALA A 285 -5.18 -16.04 10.65
N ALA A 286 -4.72 -16.32 11.86
CA ALA A 286 -5.61 -16.44 13.01
C ALA A 286 -5.81 -15.05 13.62
N THR A 287 -6.97 -14.79 14.24
CA THR A 287 -7.29 -13.50 14.87
C THR A 287 -6.30 -13.10 15.97
N ASN A 288 -5.59 -14.07 16.55
CA ASN A 288 -4.61 -13.92 17.62
C ASN A 288 -3.15 -14.12 17.15
N THR A 289 -2.87 -14.06 15.84
CA THR A 289 -1.51 -14.23 15.33
C THR A 289 -0.59 -13.18 15.94
N ARG A 290 0.39 -13.60 16.74
CA ARG A 290 1.38 -12.71 17.34
C ARG A 290 2.33 -12.22 16.25
N ARG A 291 2.55 -10.90 16.20
CA ARG A 291 3.57 -10.30 15.34
C ARG A 291 4.95 -10.58 15.89
N HIS A 292 5.92 -10.73 15.00
CA HIS A 292 7.33 -10.79 15.37
C HIS A 292 7.74 -9.48 16.04
N ARG A 293 8.48 -9.58 17.15
CA ARG A 293 9.05 -8.43 17.85
C ARG A 293 10.54 -8.34 17.54
N PRO A 294 11.09 -7.13 17.32
CA PRO A 294 12.51 -6.99 17.02
C PRO A 294 13.36 -7.52 18.18
N ILE A 295 14.34 -8.36 17.86
CA ILE A 295 15.33 -8.89 18.80
C ILE A 295 16.68 -8.18 18.61
N PHE A 296 17.04 -7.89 17.35
CA PHE A 296 18.34 -7.36 16.96
C PHE A 296 18.24 -5.91 16.45
N ILE A 297 17.17 -5.55 15.75
CA ILE A 297 17.00 -4.23 15.10
C ILE A 297 16.05 -3.30 15.86
N GLY A 298 16.19 -3.21 17.19
CA GLY A 298 15.39 -2.31 18.03
C GLY A 298 15.79 -0.83 17.91
N ALA A 299 15.02 0.05 18.57
CA ALA A 299 15.28 1.49 18.61
C ALA A 299 16.69 1.83 19.15
N GLN A 300 17.17 1.10 20.15
CA GLN A 300 18.53 1.26 20.67
C GLN A 300 19.59 0.96 19.60
N THR A 301 19.49 -0.19 18.91
CA THR A 301 20.41 -0.58 17.84
C THR A 301 20.42 0.47 16.73
N LEU A 302 19.26 0.96 16.31
CA LEU A 302 19.18 2.03 15.31
C LEU A 302 19.86 3.32 15.78
N GLY A 303 19.68 3.70 17.05
CA GLY A 303 20.37 4.85 17.64
C GLY A 303 21.89 4.70 17.64
N GLU A 304 22.39 3.52 18.01
CA GLU A 304 23.82 3.19 17.99
C GLU A 304 24.38 3.21 16.56
N LEU A 305 23.69 2.61 15.59
CA LEU A 305 24.08 2.64 14.18
C LEU A 305 24.18 4.09 13.66
N ARG A 306 23.18 4.93 13.98
CA ARG A 306 23.17 6.34 13.57
C ARG A 306 24.31 7.13 14.21
N ALA A 307 24.63 6.88 15.48
CA ALA A 307 25.71 7.58 16.17
C ALA A 307 27.09 7.32 15.55
N HIS A 308 27.29 6.15 14.94
CA HIS A 308 28.54 5.78 14.27
C HIS A 308 28.56 6.12 12.76
N ALA A 309 27.39 6.44 12.18
CA ALA A 309 27.27 6.74 10.77
C ALA A 309 27.56 8.21 10.45
N PRO A 310 28.28 8.52 9.35
CA PRO A 310 28.46 9.89 8.88
C PRO A 310 27.11 10.58 8.67
N ALA A 311 26.93 11.77 9.26
CA ALA A 311 25.69 12.54 9.24
C ALA A 311 24.44 11.78 9.73
N GLY A 312 24.61 10.69 10.49
CA GLY A 312 23.51 9.85 10.95
C GLY A 312 22.79 9.06 9.86
N GLN A 313 23.38 8.95 8.66
CA GLN A 313 22.79 8.29 7.50
C GLN A 313 23.30 6.85 7.35
N LEU A 314 22.38 5.90 7.35
CA LEU A 314 22.68 4.47 7.30
C LEU A 314 22.86 3.96 5.87
N ASP A 315 23.57 2.84 5.74
CA ASP A 315 23.56 2.02 4.54
C ASP A 315 22.70 0.77 4.79
N PHE A 316 21.61 0.63 4.04
CA PHE A 316 20.68 -0.48 4.17
C PHE A 316 21.33 -1.85 4.02
N GLU A 317 22.19 -2.08 3.02
CA GLU A 317 22.76 -3.41 2.78
C GLU A 317 23.84 -3.77 3.80
N ARG A 318 24.59 -2.78 4.28
CA ARG A 318 25.65 -2.98 5.28
C ARG A 318 25.11 -3.01 6.71
N ASP A 319 24.23 -2.08 7.07
CA ASP A 319 23.85 -1.82 8.46
C ASP A 319 22.52 -2.49 8.85
N LEU A 320 21.56 -2.62 7.93
CA LEU A 320 20.19 -3.07 8.24
C LEU A 320 19.89 -4.48 7.74
N LEU A 321 20.29 -4.81 6.52
CA LEU A 321 19.98 -6.09 5.88
C LEU A 321 20.54 -7.30 6.64
N PRO A 322 21.76 -7.29 7.20
CA PRO A 322 22.24 -8.41 8.02
C PRO A 322 21.36 -8.65 9.26
N LEU A 323 20.95 -7.57 9.93
CA LEU A 323 20.04 -7.65 11.07
C LEU A 323 18.66 -8.19 10.66
N MET A 324 18.13 -7.74 9.51
CA MET A 324 16.88 -8.27 8.97
C MET A 324 16.97 -9.78 8.67
N ARG A 325 18.12 -10.28 8.18
CA ARG A 325 18.35 -11.71 7.97
C ARG A 325 18.36 -12.47 9.30
N ASP A 326 18.99 -11.92 10.33
CA ASP A 326 18.98 -12.53 11.66
C ASP A 326 17.58 -12.52 12.28
N GLU A 327 16.79 -11.47 12.09
CA GLU A 327 15.38 -11.44 12.48
C GLU A 327 14.57 -12.53 11.76
N MET A 328 14.81 -12.75 10.47
CA MET A 328 14.18 -13.85 9.71
C MET A 328 14.58 -15.22 10.28
N ARG A 329 15.87 -15.44 10.59
CA ARG A 329 16.35 -16.70 11.22
C ARG A 329 15.71 -16.89 12.59
N ALA A 330 15.65 -15.84 13.41
CA ALA A 330 15.02 -15.91 14.72
C ALA A 330 13.52 -16.24 14.60
N ALA A 331 12.77 -15.55 13.76
CA ALA A 331 11.35 -15.82 13.54
C ALA A 331 11.10 -17.27 13.06
N PHE A 332 11.94 -17.77 12.15
CA PHE A 332 11.89 -19.17 11.70
C PHE A 332 12.04 -20.14 12.89
N TYR A 333 13.13 -20.02 13.64
CA TYR A 333 13.41 -20.96 14.73
C TYR A 333 12.44 -20.80 15.92
N LEU A 334 11.96 -19.59 16.20
CA LEU A 334 10.93 -19.35 17.21
C LEU A 334 9.61 -20.01 16.83
N ALA A 335 9.23 -20.00 15.56
CA ALA A 335 8.06 -20.73 15.08
C ALA A 335 8.25 -22.25 15.22
N CYS A 336 9.43 -22.79 14.91
CA CYS A 336 9.77 -24.20 15.17
C CYS A 336 9.66 -24.55 16.67
N VAL A 337 10.27 -23.74 17.54
CA VAL A 337 10.22 -23.93 19.00
C VAL A 337 8.79 -23.83 19.52
N THR A 338 7.98 -22.89 19.01
CA THR A 338 6.60 -22.70 19.44
C THR A 338 5.74 -23.92 19.14
N ARG A 339 5.97 -24.58 18.00
CA ARG A 339 5.30 -25.83 17.63
C ARG A 339 5.63 -26.98 18.58
N ASP A 340 6.86 -27.03 19.09
CA ASP A 340 7.31 -28.03 20.08
C ASP A 340 6.81 -27.71 21.51
N ASP A 341 7.02 -26.47 21.95
CA ASP A 341 6.71 -25.97 23.30
C ASP A 341 6.64 -24.44 23.32
N GLU A 342 5.42 -23.88 23.21
CA GLU A 342 5.15 -22.43 23.21
C GLU A 342 5.81 -21.71 24.40
N ARG A 343 5.95 -22.36 25.57
CA ARG A 343 6.51 -21.72 26.77
C ARG A 343 8.01 -21.44 26.64
N ARG A 344 8.71 -22.12 25.73
CA ARG A 344 10.15 -21.95 25.51
C ARG A 344 10.49 -20.86 24.50
N ALA A 345 9.54 -20.46 23.65
CA ALA A 345 9.80 -19.49 22.60
C ALA A 345 10.38 -18.18 23.16
N GLN A 346 9.81 -17.67 24.26
CA GLN A 346 10.33 -16.45 24.90
C GLN A 346 11.77 -16.63 25.42
N ALA A 347 12.06 -17.75 26.10
CA ALA A 347 13.40 -18.01 26.62
C ALA A 347 14.44 -18.15 25.49
N VAL A 348 14.06 -18.69 24.33
CA VAL A 348 14.93 -18.75 23.14
C VAL A 348 15.15 -17.35 22.56
N ALA A 349 14.11 -16.51 22.48
CA ALA A 349 14.26 -15.12 22.04
C ALA A 349 15.21 -14.33 22.96
N ASP A 350 15.07 -14.47 24.27
CA ASP A 350 15.94 -13.83 25.26
C ASP A 350 17.39 -14.32 25.13
N ALA A 351 17.59 -15.63 24.93
CA ALA A 351 18.91 -16.20 24.71
C ALA A 351 19.57 -15.70 23.41
N LEU A 352 18.80 -15.53 22.33
CA LEU A 352 19.28 -14.94 21.09
C LEU A 352 19.70 -13.47 21.27
N ALA A 353 18.90 -12.68 22.00
CA ALA A 353 19.24 -11.29 22.33
C ALA A 353 20.57 -11.20 23.09
N VAL A 354 20.75 -12.04 24.12
CA VAL A 354 22.00 -12.10 24.89
C VAL A 354 23.17 -12.56 24.01
N ALA A 355 22.98 -13.57 23.17
CA ALA A 355 24.03 -14.06 22.27
C ALA A 355 24.46 -12.97 21.27
N TYR A 356 23.52 -12.16 20.77
CA TYR A 356 23.81 -11.01 19.92
C TYR A 356 24.64 -9.95 20.65
N SER A 357 24.26 -9.55 21.87
CA SER A 357 25.05 -8.59 22.67
C SER A 357 26.46 -9.06 22.99
N LEU A 358 26.69 -10.38 23.04
CA LEU A 358 28.01 -10.99 23.26
C LEU A 358 28.79 -11.28 21.98
N GLY A 359 28.23 -11.02 20.79
CA GLY A 359 28.86 -11.34 19.50
C GLY A 359 28.96 -12.84 19.20
N THR A 360 28.06 -13.65 19.76
CA THR A 360 28.05 -15.13 19.66
C THR A 360 26.79 -15.70 18.99
N VAL A 361 26.00 -14.85 18.33
CA VAL A 361 24.69 -15.22 17.75
C VAL A 361 24.77 -16.36 16.73
N GLU A 362 25.84 -16.45 15.93
CA GLU A 362 26.02 -17.55 14.98
C GLU A 362 26.11 -18.93 15.65
N GLY A 363 26.72 -19.01 16.84
CA GLY A 363 26.76 -20.25 17.62
C GLY A 363 25.37 -20.66 18.10
N ALA A 364 24.54 -19.69 18.48
CA ALA A 364 23.15 -19.94 18.88
C ALA A 364 22.30 -20.41 17.69
N PHE A 365 22.45 -19.78 16.51
CA PHE A 365 21.76 -20.24 15.31
C PHE A 365 22.24 -21.61 14.84
N ALA A 366 23.53 -21.93 14.94
CA ALA A 366 24.05 -23.26 14.63
C ALA A 366 23.43 -24.35 15.52
N ALA A 367 23.25 -24.06 16.81
CA ALA A 367 22.59 -24.98 17.74
C ALA A 367 21.09 -25.19 17.39
N LEU A 368 20.39 -24.13 17.00
CA LEU A 368 19.00 -24.22 16.54
C LEU A 368 18.89 -24.98 15.21
N ALA A 369 19.80 -24.72 14.26
CA ALA A 369 19.87 -25.41 12.98
C ALA A 369 20.12 -26.91 13.14
N ALA A 370 21.00 -27.31 14.06
CA ALA A 370 21.27 -28.71 14.37
C ALA A 370 20.02 -29.46 14.88
N ARG A 371 19.06 -28.75 15.48
CA ARG A 371 17.82 -29.32 16.00
C ARG A 371 16.67 -29.29 14.99
N TYR A 372 16.50 -28.17 14.28
CA TYR A 372 15.30 -27.91 13.47
C TYR A 372 15.56 -27.92 11.95
N GLY A 373 16.80 -28.15 11.53
CA GLY A 373 17.23 -28.00 10.14
C GLY A 373 17.76 -26.61 9.85
N ALA A 374 18.63 -26.51 8.84
CA ALA A 374 19.18 -25.23 8.42
C ALA A 374 18.11 -24.37 7.72
N TYR A 375 18.22 -23.07 7.92
CA TYR A 375 17.41 -22.06 7.22
C TYR A 375 18.34 -20.92 6.79
N ASP A 376 18.32 -20.65 5.49
CA ASP A 376 19.05 -19.54 4.88
C ASP A 376 18.05 -18.50 4.33
N PRO A 377 18.00 -17.27 4.89
CA PRO A 377 17.17 -16.20 4.35
C PRO A 377 17.41 -15.90 2.87
N ASP A 378 18.65 -16.04 2.37
CA ASP A 378 19.00 -15.62 1.01
C ASP A 378 18.38 -16.51 -0.08
N GLU A 379 17.96 -17.74 0.25
CA GLU A 379 17.16 -18.59 -0.63
C GLU A 379 15.79 -17.97 -0.96
N TYR A 380 15.30 -17.06 -0.11
CA TYR A 380 13.98 -16.45 -0.22
C TYR A 380 14.01 -14.97 -0.60
N LEU A 381 15.14 -14.29 -0.42
CA LEU A 381 15.34 -12.88 -0.78
C LEU A 381 15.70 -12.69 -2.28
N LEU A 382 15.03 -13.44 -3.15
CA LEU A 382 15.30 -13.46 -4.59
C LEU A 382 14.85 -12.16 -5.28
N THR A 383 15.78 -11.52 -5.97
CA THR A 383 15.49 -10.31 -6.76
C THR A 383 15.29 -10.59 -8.24
N GLU A 384 15.87 -11.67 -8.74
CA GLU A 384 15.82 -12.11 -10.14
C GLU A 384 15.75 -13.63 -10.21
N VAL A 385 15.17 -14.16 -11.28
CA VAL A 385 15.17 -15.60 -11.57
C VAL A 385 16.56 -16.02 -12.06
N PRO A 386 17.12 -17.16 -11.58
CA PRO A 386 18.36 -17.71 -12.10
C PRO A 386 18.39 -17.80 -13.63
N GLU A 387 19.50 -17.40 -14.25
CA GLU A 387 19.64 -17.37 -15.71
C GLU A 387 19.37 -18.73 -16.37
N SER A 388 19.70 -19.81 -15.69
CA SER A 388 19.51 -21.20 -16.14
C SER A 388 18.04 -21.62 -16.31
N LEU A 389 17.08 -20.91 -15.71
CA LEU A 389 15.65 -21.26 -15.80
C LEU A 389 15.02 -20.61 -17.03
N SER A 390 14.99 -21.30 -18.17
CA SER A 390 14.37 -20.82 -19.42
C SER A 390 13.22 -21.72 -19.90
N GLY A 391 12.46 -21.25 -20.90
CA GLY A 391 11.36 -21.98 -21.52
C GLY A 391 10.53 -22.83 -20.56
N ALA A 392 10.47 -24.13 -20.81
CA ALA A 392 9.70 -25.08 -20.00
C ALA A 392 10.23 -25.28 -18.58
N ASP A 393 11.54 -25.09 -18.33
CA ASP A 393 12.11 -25.16 -16.98
C ASP A 393 11.63 -24.00 -16.12
N TYR A 394 11.56 -22.79 -16.68
CA TYR A 394 10.97 -21.64 -16.01
C TYR A 394 9.50 -21.87 -15.67
N VAL A 395 8.70 -22.36 -16.63
CA VAL A 395 7.27 -22.63 -16.41
C VAL A 395 7.07 -23.66 -15.29
N ARG A 396 7.86 -24.75 -15.29
CA ARG A 396 7.84 -25.75 -14.20
C ARG A 396 8.23 -25.13 -12.86
N TRP A 397 9.28 -24.30 -12.83
CA TRP A 397 9.74 -23.64 -11.63
C TRP A 397 8.70 -22.68 -11.05
N VAL A 398 8.08 -21.83 -11.89
CA VAL A 398 7.02 -20.89 -11.45
C VAL A 398 5.84 -21.63 -10.85
N ARG A 399 5.40 -22.71 -11.51
CA ARG A 399 4.32 -23.55 -10.98
C ARG A 399 4.68 -24.12 -9.62
N ALA A 400 5.86 -24.75 -9.50
CA ALA A 400 6.33 -25.32 -8.24
C ALA A 400 6.49 -24.25 -7.14
N PHE A 401 6.93 -23.04 -7.49
CA PHE A 401 7.01 -21.90 -6.58
C PHE A 401 5.64 -21.52 -6.03
N ILE A 402 4.63 -21.41 -6.91
CA ILE A 402 3.26 -21.05 -6.54
C ILE A 402 2.64 -22.14 -5.65
N GLU A 403 2.83 -23.41 -6.01
CA GLU A 403 2.32 -24.57 -5.27
C GLU A 403 2.93 -24.65 -3.87
N ALA A 404 4.27 -24.58 -3.75
CA ALA A 404 4.97 -24.63 -2.47
C ALA A 404 4.59 -23.43 -1.56
N ASP A 405 4.51 -22.22 -2.12
CA ASP A 405 4.12 -21.04 -1.35
C ASP A 405 2.66 -21.10 -0.86
N LEU A 406 1.79 -21.74 -1.64
CA LEU A 406 0.39 -21.94 -1.30
C LEU A 406 0.21 -22.97 -0.17
N GLU A 407 1.00 -24.04 -0.16
CA GLU A 407 1.05 -25.01 0.95
C GLU A 407 1.43 -24.30 2.26
N GLU A 408 2.51 -23.53 2.24
CA GLU A 408 2.97 -22.74 3.39
C GLU A 408 1.95 -21.66 3.80
N GLY A 409 1.31 -21.02 2.82
CA GLY A 409 0.24 -20.05 3.05
C GLY A 409 -0.97 -20.64 3.76
N ARG A 410 -1.34 -21.89 3.44
CA ARG A 410 -2.47 -22.59 4.08
C ARG A 410 -2.20 -22.94 5.54
N LEU A 411 -0.94 -23.26 5.89
CA LEU A 411 -0.54 -23.53 7.27
C LEU A 411 -0.70 -22.28 8.15
N GLY A 412 -0.47 -21.09 7.59
CA GLY A 412 -0.51 -19.84 8.32
C GLY A 412 0.73 -19.61 9.18
N VAL A 413 0.90 -18.40 9.71
CA VAL A 413 2.10 -17.99 10.47
C VAL A 413 2.39 -18.90 11.68
N PRO A 414 1.39 -19.31 12.50
CA PRO A 414 1.68 -20.15 13.67
C PRO A 414 2.24 -21.54 13.35
N ALA A 415 1.93 -22.09 12.17
CA ALA A 415 2.31 -23.45 11.79
C ALA A 415 3.40 -23.50 10.69
N SER A 416 3.61 -22.41 9.95
CA SER A 416 4.66 -22.28 8.93
C SER A 416 5.83 -21.41 9.44
N PRO A 417 6.95 -22.03 9.85
CA PRO A 417 8.18 -21.30 10.14
C PRO A 417 8.65 -20.43 8.99
N LEU A 418 8.44 -20.86 7.75
CA LEU A 418 8.78 -20.07 6.58
C LEU A 418 7.94 -18.79 6.48
N LYS A 419 6.60 -18.88 6.59
CA LYS A 419 5.76 -17.67 6.57
C LYS A 419 6.05 -16.78 7.77
N ALA A 420 6.35 -17.34 8.95
CA ALA A 420 6.79 -16.53 10.10
C ALA A 420 8.06 -15.73 9.80
N ALA A 421 9.06 -16.35 9.17
CA ALA A 421 10.30 -15.68 8.78
C ALA A 421 10.07 -14.59 7.72
N LEU A 422 9.24 -14.86 6.70
CA LEU A 422 8.93 -13.86 5.67
C LEU A 422 8.16 -12.66 6.21
N GLU A 423 7.23 -12.89 7.14
CA GLU A 423 6.37 -11.86 7.71
C GLU A 423 7.13 -10.86 8.60
N VAL A 424 8.38 -11.15 8.98
CA VAL A 424 9.30 -10.19 9.63
C VAL A 424 9.35 -8.86 8.86
N TRP A 425 9.39 -8.90 7.53
CA TRP A 425 9.43 -7.67 6.70
C TRP A 425 8.18 -6.81 6.85
N ARG A 426 7.03 -7.42 7.17
CA ARG A 426 5.79 -6.71 7.43
C ARG A 426 5.70 -6.25 8.88
N ASP A 427 6.06 -7.14 9.81
CA ASP A 427 5.92 -6.91 11.24
C ASP A 427 6.92 -5.85 11.74
N LEU A 428 8.11 -5.80 11.16
CA LEU A 428 9.14 -4.79 11.43
C LEU A 428 9.08 -3.59 10.47
N ARG A 429 7.96 -3.37 9.77
CA ARG A 429 7.82 -2.24 8.83
C ARG A 429 8.05 -0.89 9.52
N ASP A 430 7.59 -0.73 10.75
CA ASP A 430 7.75 0.54 11.47
C ASP A 430 9.20 0.77 11.92
N VAL A 431 9.94 -0.29 12.24
CA VAL A 431 11.40 -0.22 12.43
C VAL A 431 12.09 0.22 11.14
N LEU A 432 11.70 -0.36 10.00
CA LEU A 432 12.23 0.04 8.69
C LEU A 432 11.92 1.52 8.41
N ARG A 433 10.70 2.00 8.67
CA ARG A 433 10.35 3.43 8.55
C ARG A 433 11.25 4.31 9.41
N ALA A 434 11.43 3.95 10.68
CA ALA A 434 12.33 4.69 11.59
C ALA A 434 13.79 4.74 11.09
N ALA A 435 14.23 3.74 10.32
CA ALA A 435 15.55 3.72 9.71
C ALA A 435 15.63 4.54 8.40
N VAL A 436 14.62 4.45 7.53
CA VAL A 436 14.73 4.94 6.13
C VAL A 436 14.14 6.33 5.88
N ASP A 437 13.16 6.76 6.69
CA ASP A 437 12.42 8.00 6.45
C ASP A 437 13.30 9.25 6.55
N HIS A 438 12.87 10.32 5.89
CA HIS A 438 13.44 11.67 5.99
C HIS A 438 14.96 11.74 5.75
N GLY A 439 15.45 10.96 4.79
CA GLY A 439 16.88 10.93 4.46
C GLY A 439 17.71 10.10 5.44
N GLY A 440 17.10 9.16 6.16
CA GLY A 440 17.76 8.26 7.10
C GLY A 440 18.78 7.30 6.47
N LEU A 441 18.70 7.09 5.15
CA LEU A 441 19.72 6.37 4.38
C LEU A 441 20.62 7.33 3.61
N THR A 442 21.86 6.90 3.35
CA THR A 442 22.73 7.56 2.36
C THR A 442 22.05 7.57 1.00
N ARG A 443 22.41 8.53 0.14
CA ARG A 443 21.77 8.69 -1.17
C ARG A 443 21.85 7.42 -2.04
N SER A 444 23.02 6.80 -2.15
CA SER A 444 23.21 5.55 -2.89
C SER A 444 22.37 4.40 -2.29
N SER A 445 22.36 4.29 -0.96
CA SER A 445 21.60 3.23 -0.30
C SER A 445 20.09 3.41 -0.41
N ARG A 446 19.59 4.66 -0.41
CA ARG A 446 18.19 4.97 -0.70
C ARG A 446 17.76 4.49 -2.09
N GLN A 447 18.61 4.68 -3.11
CA GLN A 447 18.33 4.20 -4.47
C GLN A 447 18.23 2.68 -4.50
N VAL A 448 19.16 1.99 -3.82
CA VAL A 448 19.14 0.53 -3.70
C VAL A 448 17.89 0.06 -2.96
N PHE A 449 17.54 0.67 -1.84
CA PHE A 449 16.37 0.28 -1.05
C PHE A 449 15.07 0.40 -1.84
N TYR A 450 14.76 1.57 -2.40
CA TYR A 450 13.52 1.78 -3.14
C TYR A 450 13.52 1.11 -4.53
N GLY A 451 14.68 0.98 -5.17
CA GLY A 451 14.81 0.32 -6.49
C GLY A 451 14.75 -1.20 -6.44
N ARG A 452 15.22 -1.82 -5.34
CA ARG A 452 15.37 -3.27 -5.20
C ARG A 452 14.55 -3.85 -4.06
N TYR A 453 14.78 -3.38 -2.84
CA TYR A 453 14.25 -4.01 -1.63
C TYR A 453 12.77 -3.69 -1.37
N ALA A 454 12.28 -2.49 -1.68
CA ALA A 454 10.86 -2.17 -1.56
C ALA A 454 9.99 -3.08 -2.46
N ALA A 455 10.47 -3.36 -3.68
CA ALA A 455 9.80 -4.31 -4.58
C ALA A 455 9.89 -5.75 -4.07
N LEU A 456 11.05 -6.16 -3.53
CA LEU A 456 11.22 -7.47 -2.88
C LEU A 456 10.23 -7.65 -1.73
N VAL A 457 10.16 -6.70 -0.79
CA VAL A 457 9.25 -6.73 0.36
C VAL A 457 7.81 -6.86 -0.09
N ASN A 458 7.39 -6.10 -1.11
CA ASN A 458 6.05 -6.23 -1.67
C ASN A 458 5.78 -7.65 -2.20
N ARG A 459 6.74 -8.27 -2.89
CA ARG A 459 6.61 -9.66 -3.36
C ARG A 459 6.52 -10.67 -2.21
N LEU A 460 7.23 -10.43 -1.11
CA LEU A 460 7.27 -11.37 0.03
C LEU A 460 6.00 -11.34 0.87
N VAL A 461 5.48 -10.14 1.19
CA VAL A 461 4.46 -9.98 2.25
C VAL A 461 3.24 -9.13 1.87
N ALA A 462 3.23 -8.54 0.67
CA ALA A 462 2.11 -7.73 0.17
C ALA A 462 1.36 -8.40 -1.00
N GLY A 463 1.50 -9.72 -1.16
CA GLY A 463 0.81 -10.46 -2.22
C GLY A 463 -0.67 -10.72 -1.95
N PRO A 464 -1.31 -11.48 -2.85
CA PRO A 464 -2.76 -11.68 -2.83
C PRO A 464 -3.18 -12.67 -1.74
N GLN A 465 -4.49 -12.77 -1.53
CA GLN A 465 -5.08 -13.90 -0.82
C GLN A 465 -4.80 -15.23 -1.54
N LYS A 466 -4.74 -16.32 -0.77
CA LYS A 466 -4.34 -17.65 -1.28
C LYS A 466 -5.22 -18.13 -2.43
N GLU A 467 -6.48 -17.76 -2.44
CA GLU A 467 -7.46 -18.12 -3.46
C GLU A 467 -7.00 -17.66 -4.85
N ARG A 468 -6.29 -16.52 -4.97
CA ARG A 468 -5.75 -16.07 -6.27
C ARG A 468 -4.73 -17.00 -6.87
N HIS A 469 -3.91 -17.64 -6.04
CA HIS A 469 -2.94 -18.61 -6.55
C HIS A 469 -3.61 -19.94 -6.88
N GLU A 470 -4.65 -20.35 -6.13
CA GLU A 470 -5.48 -21.50 -6.51
C GLU A 470 -6.18 -21.27 -7.86
N GLU A 471 -6.75 -20.08 -8.05
CA GLU A 471 -7.36 -19.64 -9.31
C GLU A 471 -6.35 -19.58 -10.45
N LEU A 472 -5.16 -19.03 -10.21
CA LEU A 472 -4.09 -18.94 -11.21
C LEU A 472 -3.64 -20.33 -11.68
N LEU A 473 -3.43 -21.28 -10.76
CA LEU A 473 -3.11 -22.66 -11.11
C LEU A 473 -4.24 -23.30 -11.92
N ALA A 474 -5.50 -23.12 -11.51
CA ALA A 474 -6.66 -23.63 -12.23
C ALA A 474 -6.79 -23.05 -13.65
N LEU A 475 -6.45 -21.76 -13.83
CA LEU A 475 -6.45 -21.10 -15.14
C LEU A 475 -5.30 -21.58 -16.03
N MET A 476 -4.13 -21.87 -15.44
CA MET A 476 -3.01 -22.50 -16.15
C MET A 476 -3.37 -23.92 -16.61
N ASP A 477 -4.03 -24.70 -15.76
CA ASP A 477 -4.48 -26.05 -16.09
C ASP A 477 -5.56 -26.05 -17.19
N ALA A 478 -6.40 -25.02 -17.21
CA ALA A 478 -7.40 -24.80 -18.26
C ALA A 478 -6.82 -24.25 -19.57
N GLY A 479 -5.52 -23.92 -19.62
CA GLY A 479 -4.87 -23.33 -20.80
C GLY A 479 -5.32 -21.90 -21.11
N ILE A 480 -5.90 -21.19 -20.13
CA ILE A 480 -6.34 -19.80 -20.29
C ILE A 480 -5.21 -18.83 -19.97
N VAL A 481 -4.35 -19.18 -19.01
CA VAL A 481 -3.21 -18.38 -18.57
C VAL A 481 -1.91 -19.13 -18.79
N GLU A 482 -0.93 -18.47 -19.39
CA GLU A 482 0.47 -18.90 -19.43
C GLU A 482 1.34 -17.85 -18.72
N ILE A 483 2.40 -18.28 -18.04
CA ILE A 483 3.41 -17.38 -17.47
C ILE A 483 4.72 -17.59 -18.20
N VAL A 484 5.25 -16.53 -18.82
CA VAL A 484 6.45 -16.60 -19.66
C VAL A 484 7.58 -15.75 -19.09
N ARG A 485 8.82 -16.17 -19.35
CA ARG A 485 10.02 -15.40 -19.04
C ARG A 485 10.32 -14.42 -20.17
N VAL A 486 10.90 -13.28 -19.80
CA VAL A 486 11.35 -12.21 -20.72
C VAL A 486 12.76 -11.76 -20.33
N ASP A 487 13.51 -11.16 -21.25
CA ASP A 487 14.81 -10.49 -20.98
C ASP A 487 14.67 -9.18 -20.19
N GLY A 488 13.46 -8.83 -19.78
CA GLY A 488 13.16 -7.56 -19.15
C GLY A 488 12.88 -6.43 -20.14
N SER A 489 13.01 -6.66 -21.45
CA SER A 489 12.45 -5.77 -22.47
C SER A 489 10.92 -5.90 -22.48
N GLY A 490 10.25 -4.76 -22.70
CA GLY A 490 8.79 -4.73 -22.86
C GLY A 490 8.37 -5.20 -24.25
N PRO A 491 7.08 -5.52 -24.46
CA PRO A 491 6.56 -5.86 -25.79
C PRO A 491 6.80 -4.71 -26.78
N VAL A 492 7.22 -5.04 -28.00
CA VAL A 492 7.45 -4.05 -29.05
C VAL A 492 6.43 -4.20 -30.16
N TRP A 493 5.75 -3.12 -30.52
CA TRP A 493 4.80 -3.11 -31.63
C TRP A 493 5.51 -3.38 -32.97
N ARG A 494 4.94 -4.27 -33.79
CA ARG A 494 5.43 -4.60 -35.13
C ARG A 494 4.36 -4.30 -36.16
N GLU A 495 4.64 -3.31 -37.02
CA GLU A 495 3.69 -2.87 -38.05
C GLU A 495 3.40 -3.96 -39.09
N ASN A 496 4.39 -4.77 -39.46
CA ASN A 496 4.24 -5.83 -40.47
C ASN A 496 3.31 -6.98 -40.04
N THR A 497 3.15 -7.21 -38.73
CA THR A 497 2.28 -8.26 -38.18
C THR A 497 1.08 -7.70 -37.43
N GLU A 498 0.97 -6.38 -37.28
CA GLU A 498 -0.01 -5.66 -36.45
C GLU A 498 -0.18 -6.27 -35.05
N ARG A 499 0.93 -6.70 -34.45
CA ARG A 499 0.97 -7.34 -33.13
C ARG A 499 2.19 -6.87 -32.35
N PHE A 500 2.15 -7.08 -31.04
CA PHE A 500 3.31 -6.92 -30.19
C PHE A 500 4.17 -8.18 -30.24
N GLU A 501 5.47 -7.99 -30.40
CA GLU A 501 6.48 -9.02 -30.23
C GLU A 501 7.00 -8.95 -28.79
N LEU A 502 6.83 -10.04 -28.04
CA LEU A 502 7.41 -10.22 -26.71
C LEU A 502 8.59 -11.20 -26.82
N ALA A 503 9.80 -10.67 -26.67
CA ALA A 503 11.01 -11.46 -26.70
C ALA A 503 11.20 -12.22 -25.37
N SER A 504 11.58 -13.49 -25.44
CA SER A 504 11.89 -14.28 -24.24
C SER A 504 13.27 -13.98 -23.67
N GLY A 505 14.14 -13.32 -24.46
CA GLY A 505 15.49 -12.97 -24.06
C GLY A 505 16.54 -14.05 -24.25
N GLN A 506 16.14 -15.25 -24.68
CA GLN A 506 17.02 -16.41 -24.76
C GLN A 506 17.36 -16.76 -26.22
N PRO A 507 18.64 -17.06 -26.53
CA PRO A 507 19.04 -17.43 -27.89
C PRO A 507 18.26 -18.65 -28.40
N GLY A 508 17.60 -18.51 -29.55
CA GLY A 508 16.90 -19.60 -30.24
C GLY A 508 15.45 -19.83 -29.81
N GLU A 509 14.97 -19.14 -28.77
CA GLU A 509 13.56 -19.14 -28.43
C GLU A 509 12.78 -18.19 -29.37
N LYS A 510 11.56 -18.60 -29.75
CA LYS A 510 10.69 -17.79 -30.60
C LYS A 510 9.98 -16.73 -29.75
N PRO A 511 9.76 -15.52 -30.28
CA PRO A 511 8.97 -14.51 -29.58
C PRO A 511 7.51 -14.95 -29.45
N VAL A 512 6.86 -14.46 -28.39
CA VAL A 512 5.42 -14.59 -28.21
C VAL A 512 4.74 -13.39 -28.87
N TRP A 513 3.73 -13.65 -29.69
CA TRP A 513 2.98 -12.61 -30.39
C TRP A 513 1.69 -12.27 -29.63
N LEU A 514 1.49 -10.98 -29.34
CA LEU A 514 0.35 -10.50 -28.56
C LEU A 514 -0.52 -9.57 -29.41
N ASP A 515 -1.83 -9.74 -29.32
CA ASP A 515 -2.80 -8.85 -29.97
C ASP A 515 -3.00 -7.55 -29.18
N ARG A 516 -2.79 -7.62 -27.85
CA ARG A 516 -2.88 -6.49 -26.91
C ARG A 516 -1.83 -6.59 -25.81
N HIS A 517 -1.49 -5.43 -25.26
CA HIS A 517 -0.59 -5.30 -24.11
C HIS A 517 -1.30 -4.53 -23.00
N ILE A 518 -1.31 -5.09 -21.79
CA ILE A 518 -1.87 -4.46 -20.59
C ILE A 518 -0.74 -4.26 -19.59
N VAL A 519 -0.50 -3.01 -19.20
CA VAL A 519 0.46 -2.67 -18.14
C VAL A 519 -0.23 -2.84 -16.79
N ALA A 520 -0.11 -4.03 -16.18
CA ALA A 520 -0.74 -4.34 -14.90
C ALA A 520 0.13 -3.92 -13.70
N ARG A 521 0.55 -2.65 -13.70
CA ARG A 521 1.38 -2.04 -12.65
C ARG A 521 0.86 -0.66 -12.29
N ILE A 522 0.71 -0.39 -10.99
CA ILE A 522 0.35 0.94 -10.50
C ILE A 522 1.51 1.91 -10.81
N ALA A 523 1.17 3.12 -11.23
CA ALA A 523 2.16 4.17 -11.46
C ALA A 523 2.77 4.66 -10.15
N ALA A 524 4.03 5.11 -10.23
CA ALA A 524 4.56 5.97 -9.19
C ALA A 524 3.68 7.22 -9.09
N SER A 525 3.45 7.72 -7.88
CA SER A 525 2.47 8.80 -7.61
C SER A 525 3.13 10.16 -7.34
N GLY A 526 4.45 10.24 -7.49
CA GLY A 526 5.22 11.47 -7.35
C GLY A 526 5.29 12.30 -8.65
N LEU A 527 6.45 12.87 -8.93
CA LEU A 527 6.70 13.88 -9.97
C LEU A 527 7.09 13.34 -11.36
N ASP A 528 7.15 12.01 -11.54
CA ASP A 528 7.64 11.38 -12.79
C ASP A 528 6.86 11.71 -14.05
N GLU A 529 5.59 12.06 -13.88
CA GLU A 529 4.61 12.04 -14.96
C GLU A 529 4.11 13.47 -15.20
N PRO A 530 4.77 14.22 -16.10
CA PRO A 530 4.45 15.61 -16.37
C PRO A 530 3.01 15.72 -16.88
N GLY A 531 2.25 16.65 -16.30
CA GLY A 531 0.85 16.92 -16.65
C GLY A 531 -0.20 16.40 -15.67
N ARG A 532 0.20 15.66 -14.62
CA ARG A 532 -0.72 15.23 -13.55
C ARG A 532 -1.10 16.38 -12.64
N GLN A 533 -2.32 16.87 -12.75
CA GLN A 533 -2.78 17.96 -11.89
C GLN A 533 -3.38 17.46 -10.56
N PRO A 534 -3.21 18.20 -9.44
CA PRO A 534 -2.52 19.50 -9.35
C PRO A 534 -1.00 19.40 -9.16
N ILE A 535 -0.44 18.20 -8.97
CA ILE A 535 0.99 18.00 -8.66
C ILE A 535 1.91 18.71 -9.67
N ALA A 536 1.64 18.57 -10.97
CA ALA A 536 2.39 19.22 -12.03
C ALA A 536 2.35 20.75 -11.90
N SER A 537 1.17 21.36 -11.75
CA SER A 537 1.07 22.81 -11.55
C SER A 537 1.79 23.29 -10.30
N MET A 538 1.83 22.49 -9.24
CA MET A 538 2.51 22.83 -7.99
C MET A 538 4.02 22.78 -8.17
N ALA A 539 4.53 21.79 -8.89
CA ALA A 539 5.94 21.71 -9.27
C ALA A 539 6.34 22.89 -10.17
N ASP A 540 5.52 23.22 -11.18
CA ASP A 540 5.74 24.37 -12.06
C ASP A 540 5.73 25.71 -11.30
N ALA A 541 4.89 25.81 -10.25
CA ALA A 541 4.84 26.95 -9.34
C ALA A 541 6.00 26.97 -8.32
N GLY A 542 6.93 26.02 -8.40
CA GLY A 542 8.07 25.90 -7.50
C GLY A 542 7.74 25.42 -6.09
N LEU A 543 6.53 24.89 -5.85
CA LEU A 543 6.09 24.45 -4.51
C LEU A 543 6.58 23.04 -4.14
N LEU A 544 7.01 22.26 -5.13
CA LEU A 544 7.41 20.88 -4.95
C LEU A 544 8.76 20.63 -5.60
N GLN A 545 9.54 19.74 -5.00
CA GLN A 545 10.73 19.15 -5.62
C GLN A 545 10.75 17.62 -5.40
N PRO A 546 11.45 16.86 -6.27
CA PRO A 546 11.61 15.42 -6.07
C PRO A 546 12.51 15.12 -4.88
N VAL A 547 12.31 13.96 -4.26
CA VAL A 547 13.12 13.41 -3.15
C VAL A 547 14.60 13.29 -3.55
N ASP A 548 14.87 12.98 -4.80
CA ASP A 548 16.20 12.86 -5.35
C ASP A 548 16.18 13.24 -6.85
N PRO A 549 16.48 14.49 -7.20
CA PRO A 549 16.42 14.97 -8.59
C PRO A 549 17.33 14.20 -9.56
N GLU A 550 18.39 13.60 -9.03
CA GLU A 550 19.39 12.88 -9.80
C GLU A 550 19.18 11.36 -9.78
N ALA A 551 18.18 10.86 -9.05
CA ALA A 551 17.79 9.45 -9.07
C ALA A 551 16.42 9.28 -9.74
N ALA A 552 16.13 8.05 -10.18
CA ALA A 552 14.80 7.67 -10.66
C ALA A 552 13.78 7.50 -9.51
N LEU A 553 13.83 8.36 -8.48
CA LEU A 553 12.87 8.38 -7.36
C LEU A 553 11.97 9.60 -7.47
N SER A 554 10.72 9.30 -7.79
CA SER A 554 9.67 10.25 -8.12
C SER A 554 9.06 11.00 -6.96
N GLY A 555 9.18 10.46 -5.76
CA GLY A 555 8.46 10.96 -4.59
C GLY A 555 8.66 12.45 -4.40
N ILE A 556 7.66 13.10 -3.83
CA ILE A 556 7.77 14.50 -3.44
C ILE A 556 8.56 14.57 -2.13
N ALA A 557 9.59 15.43 -2.10
CA ALA A 557 10.37 15.65 -0.90
C ALA A 557 9.52 16.34 0.17
N ILE A 558 9.52 15.82 1.39
CA ILE A 558 8.83 16.41 2.55
C ILE A 558 9.77 16.48 3.76
N ASP A 559 9.54 17.45 4.63
CA ASP A 559 10.15 17.48 5.97
C ASP A 559 9.47 16.49 6.93
N ALA A 560 9.93 16.46 8.19
CA ALA A 560 9.38 15.59 9.22
C ALA A 560 7.93 15.94 9.64
N GLY A 561 7.47 17.17 9.35
CA GLY A 561 6.08 17.60 9.59
C GLY A 561 5.13 17.24 8.45
N GLY A 562 5.64 16.71 7.34
CA GLY A 562 4.86 16.39 6.14
C GLY A 562 4.67 17.58 5.20
N HIS A 563 5.42 18.67 5.39
CA HIS A 563 5.44 19.81 4.49
C HIS A 563 6.30 19.51 3.28
N PRO A 564 5.84 19.75 2.03
CA PRO A 564 6.70 19.59 0.87
C PRO A 564 7.81 20.63 0.86
N LEU A 565 8.95 20.25 0.32
CA LEU A 565 10.05 21.17 0.07
C LEU A 565 9.84 21.86 -1.29
N ASP A 566 10.08 23.16 -1.33
CA ASP A 566 10.04 23.96 -2.55
C ASP A 566 11.27 23.73 -3.44
N ALA A 567 11.32 24.40 -4.59
CA ALA A 567 12.43 24.30 -5.54
C ALA A 567 13.79 24.79 -4.98
N HIS A 568 13.81 25.42 -3.81
CA HIS A 568 15.01 25.86 -3.10
C HIS A 568 15.32 25.00 -1.86
N GLY A 569 14.54 23.95 -1.62
CA GLY A 569 14.70 23.07 -0.46
C GLY A 569 14.09 23.61 0.84
N ALA A 570 13.32 24.68 0.80
CA ALA A 570 12.65 25.22 1.98
C ALA A 570 11.26 24.58 2.17
N PRO A 571 10.86 24.22 3.41
CA PRO A 571 9.51 23.71 3.67
C PRO A 571 8.42 24.73 3.31
N VAL A 572 7.42 24.28 2.56
CA VAL A 572 6.22 25.04 2.21
C VAL A 572 5.22 24.96 3.36
N GLY A 573 5.38 25.86 4.33
CA GLY A 573 4.47 25.95 5.48
C GLY A 573 3.00 26.12 5.06
N GLY A 574 2.11 25.45 5.79
CA GLY A 574 0.66 25.46 5.54
C GLY A 574 0.18 24.52 4.44
N LEU A 575 1.08 23.75 3.82
CA LEU A 575 0.76 22.70 2.86
C LEU A 575 1.26 21.36 3.41
N TRP A 576 0.44 20.31 3.33
CA TRP A 576 0.81 18.94 3.68
C TRP A 576 0.48 17.99 2.54
N ILE A 577 1.32 16.97 2.34
CA ILE A 577 1.08 15.91 1.37
C ILE A 577 1.10 14.56 2.08
N LEU A 578 -0.02 13.84 2.01
CA LEU A 578 -0.16 12.55 2.69
C LEU A 578 -0.56 11.46 1.70
N GLY A 579 0.14 10.32 1.75
CA GLY A 579 -0.15 9.14 0.94
C GLY A 579 0.90 8.86 -0.14
N PRO A 580 0.55 8.11 -1.21
CA PRO A 580 1.50 7.55 -2.19
C PRO A 580 2.46 8.55 -2.85
N ALA A 581 2.11 9.84 -2.91
CA ALA A 581 2.90 10.85 -3.60
C ALA A 581 4.24 11.17 -2.92
N VAL A 582 4.40 10.83 -1.63
CA VAL A 582 5.64 11.07 -0.86
C VAL A 582 6.50 9.80 -0.69
N GLU A 583 6.18 8.73 -1.42
CA GLU A 583 6.97 7.49 -1.40
C GLU A 583 8.41 7.78 -1.84
N GLY A 584 9.40 7.45 -1.01
CA GLY A 584 10.79 7.84 -1.21
C GLY A 584 11.28 8.82 -0.14
N ALA A 585 10.45 9.80 0.22
CA ALA A 585 10.70 10.65 1.39
C ALA A 585 10.39 9.85 2.67
N THR A 586 9.31 9.08 2.60
CA THR A 586 8.87 8.14 3.62
C THR A 586 8.51 6.81 2.98
N TYR A 587 8.60 5.74 3.77
CA TYR A 587 8.40 4.38 3.27
C TYR A 587 6.99 3.83 3.54
N TYR A 588 6.44 3.18 2.51
CA TYR A 588 5.22 2.40 2.53
C TYR A 588 3.96 3.26 2.80
N ASN A 589 3.58 4.07 1.82
CA ASN A 589 2.44 4.99 1.89
C ASN A 589 1.18 4.50 1.16
N HIS A 590 1.17 3.25 0.69
CA HIS A 590 0.15 2.67 -0.19
C HIS A 590 -0.88 1.78 0.54
N TYR A 591 -1.40 2.24 1.68
CA TYR A 591 -2.33 1.44 2.49
C TYR A 591 -3.46 2.28 3.09
N VAL A 592 -4.56 1.59 3.40
CA VAL A 592 -5.72 2.14 4.11
C VAL A 592 -5.47 2.04 5.62
N PRO A 593 -5.92 3.01 6.44
CA PRO A 593 -5.84 2.92 7.89
C PRO A 593 -6.24 1.56 8.47
N SER A 594 -5.51 1.15 9.51
CA SER A 594 -5.64 -0.16 10.15
C SER A 594 -6.17 -0.01 11.57
N GLY A 595 -6.99 -0.95 12.01
CA GLY A 595 -7.46 -1.05 13.40
C GLY A 595 -6.70 -2.12 14.19
N GLY A 596 -6.69 -2.00 15.52
CA GLY A 596 -6.08 -2.98 16.43
C GLY A 596 -4.55 -2.95 16.50
N ALA A 597 -3.91 -1.96 15.88
CA ALA A 597 -2.46 -1.76 15.88
C ALA A 597 -2.12 -0.30 15.53
N TYR A 598 -0.83 0.06 15.67
CA TYR A 598 -0.33 1.35 15.20
C TYR A 598 -0.66 1.58 13.72
N SER A 599 -1.21 2.76 13.43
CA SER A 599 -1.52 3.21 12.07
C SER A 599 -0.87 4.56 11.81
N ARG A 600 0.26 4.56 11.12
CA ARG A 600 0.93 5.79 10.69
C ARG A 600 -0.01 6.70 9.90
N ALA A 601 -0.95 6.15 9.13
CA ALA A 601 -1.91 6.94 8.37
C ALA A 601 -2.78 7.87 9.23
N LEU A 602 -3.20 7.38 10.40
CA LEU A 602 -3.97 8.15 11.37
C LEU A 602 -3.05 9.10 12.16
N SER A 603 -1.85 8.63 12.53
CA SER A 603 -0.85 9.46 13.24
C SER A 603 -0.41 10.67 12.41
N ASP A 604 -0.03 10.48 11.13
CA ASP A 604 0.36 11.59 10.24
C ASP A 604 -0.78 12.62 10.11
N ALA A 605 -2.03 12.15 9.94
CA ALA A 605 -3.19 13.02 9.82
C ALA A 605 -3.43 13.80 11.12
N HIS A 606 -3.25 13.15 12.28
CA HIS A 606 -3.36 13.81 13.58
C HIS A 606 -2.32 14.91 13.75
N GLN A 607 -1.04 14.62 13.51
CA GLN A 607 0.04 15.60 13.66
C GLN A 607 -0.14 16.78 12.70
N ALA A 608 -0.45 16.51 11.44
CA ALA A 608 -0.64 17.54 10.43
C ALA A 608 -1.86 18.44 10.73
N VAL A 609 -2.98 17.85 11.19
CA VAL A 609 -4.16 18.64 11.58
C VAL A 609 -3.93 19.41 12.88
N TRP A 610 -3.22 18.82 13.85
CA TRP A 610 -2.86 19.49 15.10
C TRP A 610 -2.10 20.79 14.81
N GLU A 611 -1.08 20.71 13.95
CA GLU A 611 -0.31 21.87 13.50
C GLU A 611 -1.16 22.84 12.67
N CYS A 612 -1.97 22.33 11.73
CA CYS A 612 -2.87 23.15 10.91
C CYS A 612 -3.80 24.03 11.75
N LEU A 613 -4.31 23.50 12.86
CA LEU A 613 -5.20 24.23 13.77
C LEU A 613 -4.44 25.15 14.75
N GLY A 614 -3.12 25.01 14.86
CA GLY A 614 -2.27 25.80 15.76
C GLY A 614 -2.48 25.46 17.23
N LEU A 615 -2.73 24.17 17.53
CA LEU A 615 -2.91 23.69 18.90
C LEU A 615 -1.56 23.57 19.63
N ASP A 616 -1.55 23.70 20.96
CA ASP A 616 -0.32 23.74 21.77
C ASP A 616 0.45 22.41 21.72
N ARG A 617 1.73 22.46 21.34
CA ARG A 617 2.60 21.28 21.22
C ARG A 617 2.79 20.51 22.53
N THR A 618 2.64 21.14 23.69
CA THR A 618 2.75 20.46 24.99
C THR A 618 1.64 19.43 25.23
N GLN A 619 0.52 19.50 24.51
CA GLN A 619 -0.56 18.51 24.54
C GLN A 619 -0.43 17.44 23.45
N ALA A 620 0.45 17.62 22.45
CA ALA A 620 0.68 16.67 21.37
C ALA A 620 1.56 15.46 21.78
N ALA A 621 2.42 15.64 22.79
CA ALA A 621 3.43 14.66 23.21
C ALA A 621 2.88 13.38 23.89
N ALA A 622 1.56 13.28 24.10
CA ALA A 622 0.94 12.02 24.54
C ALA A 622 0.86 10.96 23.41
N CYS A 623 1.26 11.30 22.19
CA CYS A 623 1.21 10.44 21.02
C CYS A 623 2.42 9.48 20.94
N GLY A 624 2.23 8.24 21.38
CA GLY A 624 2.83 7.06 20.75
C GLY A 624 4.36 6.97 20.69
N GLU A 625 5.08 7.27 21.78
CA GLU A 625 6.40 6.66 22.01
C GLU A 625 6.20 5.20 22.49
N ALA A 626 5.74 4.35 21.57
CA ALA A 626 5.75 2.91 21.75
C ALA A 626 5.79 2.24 20.37
N ALA A 627 6.93 2.37 19.69
CA ALA A 627 7.35 1.49 18.61
C ALA A 627 8.80 1.07 18.86
#